data_AF-A0A7J3U7I0-F1
#
_entry.id   AF-A0A7J3U7I0-F1
#
_cell.length_a   1.000
_cell.length_b   1.000
_cell.length_c   1.000
_cell.angle_alpha   90.00
_cell.angle_beta   90.00
_cell.angle_gamma   90.00
#
_symmetry.space_group_name_H-M   'P 1'
#
loop_
_entity.id
_entity.type
_entity.pdbx_description
1 polymer ?
#
loop_
_entity_poly.entity_id
_entity_poly.type
_entity_poly.pdbx_seq_one_letter_code
_entity_poly.pdbx_strand_id
1 'polypeptide(L)'
;LFLMYTSGTTGKPKGVMHTTGGYLVGATTTMKWVFDVKDDDVYWCTADVGWITGHSYIVYGPLALGVTSIMYEGVPDYPQPDRWWDIVEKYKVSILYTAPTAIRMCMKKGEEWPDMHDLSTLRLLGSVGEPINPEAWLWYYKTIGKERCPIVDTWWMTETGMHIITPLPGVTKLKPGSATFPFPGIKAEVRDENGLVPPGQKGELVITTPWPSMLRGLYNAHEKYVEEYWSKYGMGNFYTGDGAIMDEDGYFWLLGRVGDVLNVAGHRLGTAEVESALVDHPSVAESAVVGIPHEIKGQVPFAYVVLRQEYSPSDELKKELINHVTKLIGPTARPSDILFVDDLPKTRSGKIMRRILKKLASGEEQIGDTTTLQNPEIVDEIHREFKNNHPGN
;
A
#
# COMPACT_ATOMS: atom_id res chain seq x y z
N LEU A 1 -3.04 -12.08 23.04
CA LEU A 1 -3.89 -12.72 22.02
C LEU A 1 -3.01 -13.40 20.98
N PHE A 2 -2.16 -12.65 20.26
CA PHE A 2 -1.19 -13.22 19.32
C PHE A 2 0.08 -12.36 19.24
N LEU A 3 1.11 -12.93 18.63
CA LEU A 3 2.33 -12.24 18.18
C LEU A 3 2.34 -12.26 16.65
N MET A 4 2.59 -11.11 16.02
CA MET A 4 2.74 -11.03 14.56
C MET A 4 4.09 -10.44 14.21
N TYR A 5 4.91 -11.21 13.51
CA TYR A 5 6.23 -10.77 13.11
C TYR A 5 6.16 -9.89 11.87
N THR A 6 6.69 -8.67 11.98
CA THR A 6 6.77 -7.72 10.85
C THR A 6 8.21 -7.44 10.47
N SER A 7 8.45 -7.26 9.16
CA SER A 7 9.75 -6.85 8.64
C SER A 7 9.99 -5.37 8.95
N GLY A 8 10.95 -5.06 9.83
CA GLY A 8 11.39 -3.68 10.09
C GLY A 8 12.28 -3.13 8.97
N THR A 9 12.44 -1.81 8.89
CA THR A 9 13.32 -1.14 7.92
C THR A 9 14.81 -1.39 8.17
N THR A 10 15.19 -1.82 9.38
CA THR A 10 16.59 -1.88 9.84
C THR A 10 17.07 -3.24 10.39
N GLY A 11 16.29 -4.33 10.36
CA GLY A 11 16.78 -5.61 10.91
C GLY A 11 15.81 -6.79 11.01
N LYS A 12 16.12 -7.70 11.95
CA LYS A 12 15.37 -8.94 12.26
C LYS A 12 13.86 -8.65 12.46
N PRO A 13 12.97 -9.58 12.04
CA PRO A 13 11.54 -9.42 12.25
C PRO A 13 11.19 -9.11 13.70
N LYS A 14 10.28 -8.15 13.92
CA LYS A 14 9.82 -7.73 15.26
C LYS A 14 8.44 -8.30 15.55
N GLY A 15 8.26 -8.92 16.72
CA GLY A 15 6.98 -9.51 17.11
C GLY A 15 6.02 -8.48 17.69
N VAL A 16 5.12 -7.93 16.89
CA VAL A 16 4.07 -7.01 17.35
C VAL A 16 3.11 -7.77 18.27
N MET A 17 2.85 -7.22 19.46
CA MET A 17 2.02 -7.86 20.48
C MET A 17 0.62 -7.25 20.55
N HIS A 18 -0.40 -8.08 20.37
CA HIS A 18 -1.80 -7.70 20.58
C HIS A 18 -2.42 -8.42 21.79
N THR A 19 -3.16 -7.65 22.59
CA THR A 19 -3.93 -8.18 23.74
C THR A 19 -5.36 -8.51 23.33
N THR A 20 -6.18 -9.06 24.23
CA THR A 20 -7.45 -9.69 23.84
C THR A 20 -8.60 -8.68 23.71
N GLY A 21 -8.97 -7.99 24.81
CA GLY A 21 -10.19 -7.18 24.86
C GLY A 21 -10.19 -6.02 23.86
N GLY A 22 -9.21 -5.12 23.98
CA GLY A 22 -9.13 -3.94 23.11
C GLY A 22 -8.95 -4.28 21.63
N TYR A 23 -8.18 -5.32 21.30
CA TYR A 23 -8.02 -5.78 19.93
C TYR A 23 -9.35 -6.25 19.32
N LEU A 24 -10.06 -7.13 20.03
CA LEU A 24 -11.33 -7.68 19.53
C LEU A 24 -12.39 -6.58 19.41
N VAL A 25 -12.46 -5.65 20.37
CA VAL A 25 -13.36 -4.48 20.28
C VAL A 25 -13.04 -3.64 19.05
N GLY A 26 -11.76 -3.34 18.81
CA GLY A 26 -11.34 -2.56 17.65
C GLY A 26 -11.72 -3.22 16.33
N ALA A 27 -11.28 -4.47 16.13
CA ALA A 27 -11.54 -5.23 14.89
C ALA A 27 -13.04 -5.44 14.62
N THR A 28 -13.83 -5.76 15.66
CA THR A 28 -15.29 -5.95 15.55
C THR A 28 -16.00 -4.63 15.20
N THR A 29 -15.58 -3.52 15.82
CA THR A 29 -16.20 -2.21 15.60
C THR A 29 -15.93 -1.70 14.19
N THR A 30 -14.67 -1.76 13.73
CA THR A 30 -14.32 -1.35 12.36
C THR A 30 -14.89 -2.29 11.32
N MET A 31 -14.94 -3.60 11.59
CA MET A 31 -15.64 -4.54 10.70
C MET A 31 -17.09 -4.10 10.49
N LYS A 32 -17.82 -3.85 11.59
CA LYS A 32 -19.24 -3.48 11.52
C LYS A 32 -19.45 -2.16 10.79
N TRP A 33 -18.69 -1.12 11.14
CA TRP A 33 -18.99 0.25 10.70
C TRP A 33 -18.37 0.60 9.35
N VAL A 34 -17.17 0.12 9.06
CA VAL A 34 -16.47 0.45 7.80
C VAL A 34 -17.05 -0.35 6.65
N PHE A 35 -17.39 -1.62 6.86
CA PHE A 35 -18.02 -2.44 5.82
C PHE A 35 -19.57 -2.41 5.89
N ASP A 36 -20.14 -1.67 6.85
CA ASP A 36 -21.59 -1.56 7.09
C ASP A 36 -22.29 -2.93 7.09
N VAL A 37 -21.70 -3.92 7.76
CA VAL A 37 -22.12 -5.32 7.62
C VAL A 37 -23.54 -5.54 8.13
N LYS A 38 -24.31 -6.30 7.36
CA LYS A 38 -25.68 -6.77 7.59
C LYS A 38 -25.68 -8.28 7.82
N ASP A 39 -26.77 -8.78 8.40
CA ASP A 39 -26.90 -10.19 8.79
C ASP A 39 -26.89 -11.16 7.59
N ASP A 40 -27.28 -10.68 6.40
CA ASP A 40 -27.36 -11.43 5.15
C ASP A 40 -26.15 -11.23 4.23
N ASP A 41 -25.14 -10.48 4.67
CA ASP A 41 -23.93 -10.27 3.87
C ASP A 41 -23.05 -11.51 3.76
N VAL A 42 -22.51 -11.69 2.56
CA VAL A 42 -21.39 -12.58 2.29
C VAL A 42 -20.16 -11.71 2.09
N TYR A 43 -19.29 -11.71 3.08
CA TYR A 43 -18.06 -10.94 3.11
C TYR A 43 -16.89 -11.75 2.54
N TRP A 44 -16.05 -11.12 1.73
CA TRP A 44 -14.82 -11.74 1.27
C TRP A 44 -13.64 -10.78 1.35
N CYS A 45 -12.69 -11.11 2.23
CA CYS A 45 -11.35 -10.53 2.21
C CYS A 45 -10.38 -11.48 1.52
N THR A 46 -9.64 -10.97 0.54
CA THR A 46 -8.72 -11.74 -0.30
C THR A 46 -7.31 -11.85 0.29
N ALA A 47 -7.07 -11.27 1.46
CA ALA A 47 -5.76 -11.30 2.11
C ALA A 47 -5.38 -12.72 2.57
N ASP A 48 -4.09 -12.95 2.79
CA ASP A 48 -3.62 -14.16 3.44
C ASP A 48 -3.70 -14.01 4.98
N VAL A 49 -3.99 -15.13 5.67
CA VAL A 49 -4.13 -15.17 7.15
C VAL A 49 -2.82 -14.87 7.89
N GLY A 50 -1.68 -14.98 7.23
CA GLY A 50 -0.37 -14.61 7.77
C GLY A 50 -0.16 -13.10 7.95
N TRP A 51 -1.04 -12.26 7.41
CA TRP A 51 -1.00 -10.82 7.58
C TRP A 51 -2.05 -10.31 8.58
N ILE A 52 -1.85 -9.09 9.09
CA ILE A 52 -2.79 -8.48 10.04
C ILE A 52 -4.20 -8.35 9.45
N THR A 53 -4.32 -8.11 8.14
CA THR A 53 -5.61 -8.06 7.44
C THR A 53 -6.37 -9.37 7.59
N GLY A 54 -5.69 -10.52 7.41
CA GLY A 54 -6.33 -11.81 7.61
C GLY A 54 -6.71 -12.08 9.07
N HIS A 55 -5.88 -11.64 10.02
CA HIS A 55 -6.25 -11.72 11.44
C HIS A 55 -7.51 -10.89 11.74
N SER A 56 -7.46 -9.58 11.51
CA SER A 56 -8.53 -8.66 11.90
C SER A 56 -9.80 -8.84 11.06
N TYR A 57 -9.66 -9.14 9.76
CA TYR A 57 -10.76 -9.04 8.79
C TYR A 57 -11.05 -10.32 7.99
N ILE A 58 -10.34 -11.43 8.19
CA ILE A 58 -10.86 -12.76 7.79
C ILE A 58 -11.39 -13.51 9.02
N VAL A 59 -10.66 -13.45 10.13
CA VAL A 59 -10.97 -14.25 11.32
C VAL A 59 -11.71 -13.42 12.38
N TYR A 60 -11.04 -12.50 13.06
CA TYR A 60 -11.57 -11.96 14.32
C TYR A 60 -12.80 -11.08 14.13
N GLY A 61 -12.76 -10.07 13.26
CA GLY A 61 -13.85 -9.12 13.05
C GLY A 61 -15.13 -9.76 12.51
N PRO A 62 -15.09 -10.46 11.35
CA PRO A 62 -16.27 -11.10 10.78
C PRO A 62 -16.88 -12.15 11.71
N LEU A 63 -16.08 -13.05 12.29
CA LEU A 63 -16.60 -14.12 13.15
C LEU A 63 -17.15 -13.60 14.48
N ALA A 64 -16.60 -12.51 15.03
CA ALA A 64 -17.15 -11.88 16.23
C ALA A 64 -18.53 -11.24 15.99
N LEU A 65 -18.84 -10.90 14.74
CA LEU A 65 -20.15 -10.39 14.32
C LEU A 65 -21.09 -11.49 13.79
N GLY A 66 -20.64 -12.73 13.66
CA GLY A 66 -21.42 -13.82 13.07
C GLY A 66 -21.60 -13.71 11.55
N VAL A 67 -20.71 -12.98 10.87
CA VAL A 67 -20.78 -12.71 9.43
C VAL A 67 -20.28 -13.92 8.64
N THR A 68 -20.93 -14.22 7.52
CA THR A 68 -20.44 -15.24 6.58
C THR A 68 -19.20 -14.70 5.86
N SER A 69 -18.04 -15.32 6.09
CA SER A 69 -16.77 -14.93 5.47
C SER A 69 -16.22 -16.02 4.56
N ILE A 70 -15.77 -15.65 3.36
CA ILE A 70 -15.06 -16.54 2.44
C ILE A 70 -13.57 -16.57 2.78
N MET A 71 -13.01 -17.78 2.88
CA MET A 71 -11.57 -18.02 2.91
C MET A 71 -11.17 -18.69 1.60
N TYR A 72 -10.21 -18.10 0.89
CA TYR A 72 -9.77 -18.56 -0.43
C TYR A 72 -8.31 -18.99 -0.39
N GLU A 73 -8.04 -20.23 -0.80
CA GLU A 73 -6.70 -20.81 -0.82
C GLU A 73 -5.89 -20.44 -2.09
N GLY A 74 -6.60 -20.15 -3.19
CA GLY A 74 -5.97 -19.98 -4.50
C GLY A 74 -5.47 -18.56 -4.79
N VAL A 75 -5.21 -18.31 -6.07
CA VAL A 75 -4.78 -17.02 -6.62
C VAL A 75 -5.88 -16.41 -7.50
N PRO A 76 -5.87 -15.09 -7.76
CA PRO A 76 -6.91 -14.40 -8.53
C PRO A 76 -7.10 -14.86 -9.98
N ASP A 77 -6.12 -15.52 -10.58
CA ASP A 77 -6.07 -15.76 -12.03
C ASP A 77 -5.87 -17.23 -12.43
N TYR A 78 -6.11 -18.17 -11.50
CA TYR A 78 -6.03 -19.61 -11.76
C TYR A 78 -7.36 -20.32 -11.43
N PRO A 79 -7.91 -21.16 -12.32
CA PRO A 79 -7.31 -21.64 -13.57
C PRO A 79 -7.36 -20.62 -14.73
N GLN A 80 -8.17 -19.58 -14.62
CA GLN A 80 -8.29 -18.49 -15.59
C GLN A 80 -8.44 -17.14 -14.87
N PRO A 81 -8.20 -16.00 -15.56
CA PRO A 81 -8.30 -14.66 -14.97
C PRO A 81 -9.70 -14.24 -14.49
N ASP A 82 -10.74 -15.03 -14.76
CA ASP A 82 -12.10 -14.85 -14.26
C ASP A 82 -12.31 -15.34 -12.82
N ARG A 83 -11.34 -16.04 -12.24
CA ARG A 83 -11.55 -16.85 -11.04
C ARG A 83 -12.19 -16.11 -9.87
N TRP A 84 -11.76 -14.89 -9.59
CA TRP A 84 -12.35 -14.11 -8.50
C TRP A 84 -13.81 -13.73 -8.77
N TRP A 85 -14.16 -13.48 -10.02
CA TRP A 85 -15.49 -13.08 -10.45
C TRP A 85 -16.45 -14.27 -10.41
N ASP A 86 -15.98 -15.47 -10.81
CA ASP A 86 -16.68 -16.75 -10.59
C ASP A 86 -17.00 -16.96 -9.10
N ILE A 87 -16.06 -16.67 -8.20
CA ILE A 87 -16.29 -16.77 -6.74
C ILE A 87 -17.33 -15.75 -6.28
N VAL A 88 -17.25 -14.50 -6.73
CA VAL A 88 -18.24 -13.45 -6.40
C VAL A 88 -19.64 -13.89 -6.81
N GLU A 89 -19.81 -14.33 -8.05
CA GLU A 89 -21.10 -14.76 -8.59
C GLU A 89 -21.62 -16.01 -7.88
N LYS A 90 -20.78 -17.06 -7.77
CA LYS A 90 -21.14 -18.35 -7.19
C LYS A 90 -21.58 -18.25 -5.73
N TYR A 91 -20.87 -17.47 -4.93
CA TYR A 91 -21.16 -17.33 -3.50
C TYR A 91 -21.95 -16.07 -3.18
N LYS A 92 -22.36 -15.30 -4.19
CA LYS A 92 -23.14 -14.06 -4.04
C LYS A 92 -22.48 -13.08 -3.08
N VAL A 93 -21.18 -12.86 -3.26
CA VAL A 93 -20.41 -11.94 -2.41
C VAL A 93 -21.03 -10.55 -2.47
N SER A 94 -21.29 -9.96 -1.30
CA SER A 94 -21.86 -8.61 -1.17
C SER A 94 -20.82 -7.57 -0.80
N ILE A 95 -19.73 -7.99 -0.15
CA ILE A 95 -18.62 -7.12 0.25
C ILE A 95 -17.30 -7.76 -0.19
N LEU A 96 -16.55 -7.07 -1.05
CA LEU A 96 -15.22 -7.49 -1.50
C LEU A 96 -14.14 -6.57 -0.94
N TYR A 97 -13.16 -7.14 -0.24
CA TYR A 97 -12.03 -6.42 0.36
C TYR A 97 -10.70 -6.97 -0.14
N THR A 98 -9.95 -6.16 -0.89
CA THR A 98 -8.73 -6.62 -1.57
C THR A 98 -7.63 -5.56 -1.59
N ALA A 99 -6.43 -5.96 -2.03
CA ALA A 99 -5.29 -5.06 -2.15
C ALA A 99 -5.26 -4.34 -3.51
N PRO A 100 -4.77 -3.09 -3.58
CA PRO A 100 -4.59 -2.37 -4.85
C PRO A 100 -3.73 -3.12 -5.87
N THR A 101 -2.75 -3.90 -5.43
CA THR A 101 -1.94 -4.74 -6.31
C THR A 101 -2.81 -5.75 -7.09
N ALA A 102 -3.76 -6.41 -6.43
CA ALA A 102 -4.66 -7.32 -7.10
C ALA A 102 -5.64 -6.58 -8.03
N ILE A 103 -6.09 -5.39 -7.64
CA ILE A 103 -6.92 -4.52 -8.48
C ILE A 103 -6.18 -4.17 -9.78
N ARG A 104 -4.93 -3.69 -9.69
CA ARG A 104 -4.10 -3.37 -10.87
C ARG A 104 -3.83 -4.60 -11.74
N MET A 105 -3.60 -5.75 -11.12
CA MET A 105 -3.43 -7.01 -11.84
C MET A 105 -4.68 -7.33 -12.68
N CYS A 106 -5.87 -7.24 -12.08
CA CYS A 106 -7.13 -7.48 -12.79
C CYS A 106 -7.37 -6.44 -13.89
N MET A 107 -7.11 -5.15 -13.60
CA MET A 107 -7.20 -4.06 -14.56
C MET A 107 -6.32 -4.32 -15.80
N LYS A 108 -5.10 -4.84 -15.59
CA LYS A 108 -4.16 -5.20 -16.68
C LYS A 108 -4.66 -6.39 -17.51
N LYS A 109 -5.45 -7.30 -16.94
CA LYS A 109 -5.98 -8.49 -17.63
C LYS A 109 -7.16 -8.17 -18.55
N GLY A 110 -7.82 -7.02 -18.34
CA GLY A 110 -8.95 -6.57 -19.16
C GLY A 110 -10.30 -6.70 -18.46
N GLU A 111 -11.28 -5.94 -18.95
CA GLU A 111 -12.64 -5.85 -18.38
C GLU A 111 -13.54 -7.02 -18.82
N GLU A 112 -13.15 -7.75 -19.87
CA GLU A 112 -13.88 -8.91 -20.37
C GLU A 112 -14.02 -10.03 -19.32
N TRP A 113 -13.03 -10.20 -18.44
CA TRP A 113 -13.05 -11.23 -17.41
C TRP A 113 -14.12 -10.99 -16.34
N PRO A 114 -14.19 -9.82 -15.68
CA PRO A 114 -15.30 -9.53 -14.78
C PRO A 114 -16.65 -9.42 -15.49
N ASP A 115 -16.70 -8.98 -16.74
CA ASP A 115 -17.97 -8.81 -17.49
C ASP A 115 -18.65 -10.13 -17.89
N MET A 116 -17.95 -11.27 -17.78
CA MET A 116 -18.55 -12.60 -17.96
C MET A 116 -19.41 -13.07 -16.78
N HIS A 117 -19.40 -12.36 -15.65
CA HIS A 117 -20.05 -12.78 -14.41
C HIS A 117 -21.07 -11.78 -13.88
N ASP A 118 -22.10 -12.26 -13.19
CA ASP A 118 -23.01 -11.42 -12.45
C ASP A 118 -22.41 -10.94 -11.12
N LEU A 119 -21.90 -9.70 -11.13
CA LEU A 119 -21.37 -9.02 -9.95
C LEU A 119 -22.42 -8.15 -9.23
N SER A 120 -23.71 -8.29 -9.54
CA SER A 120 -24.78 -7.43 -9.03
C SER A 120 -25.00 -7.52 -7.51
N THR A 121 -24.56 -8.61 -6.87
CA THR A 121 -24.66 -8.82 -5.42
C THR A 121 -23.73 -7.90 -4.64
N LEU A 122 -22.64 -7.43 -5.26
CA LEU A 122 -21.73 -6.49 -4.63
C LEU A 122 -22.46 -5.18 -4.31
N ARG A 123 -22.35 -4.76 -3.04
CA ARG A 123 -22.85 -3.49 -2.54
C ARG A 123 -21.75 -2.59 -1.98
N LEU A 124 -20.58 -3.14 -1.66
CA LEU A 124 -19.45 -2.40 -1.09
C LEU A 124 -18.12 -3.03 -1.49
N LEU A 125 -17.15 -2.18 -1.81
CA LEU A 125 -15.80 -2.57 -2.14
C LEU A 125 -14.82 -1.98 -1.12
N GLY A 126 -13.67 -2.61 -0.92
CA GLY A 126 -12.62 -2.06 -0.07
C GLY A 126 -11.22 -2.30 -0.60
N SER A 127 -10.34 -1.37 -0.24
CA SER A 127 -8.92 -1.31 -0.62
C SER A 127 -8.05 -1.29 0.64
N VAL A 128 -6.93 -2.03 0.64
CA VAL A 128 -6.03 -2.12 1.80
C VAL A 128 -4.57 -2.39 1.45
N GLY A 129 -3.68 -1.89 2.31
CA GLY A 129 -2.30 -2.35 2.46
C GLY A 129 -1.26 -1.49 1.75
N GLU A 130 -1.69 -0.68 0.79
CA GLU A 130 -0.87 0.28 0.06
C GLU A 130 -1.74 1.41 -0.50
N PRO A 131 -1.15 2.57 -0.86
CA PRO A 131 -1.88 3.61 -1.57
C PRO A 131 -2.49 3.06 -2.88
N ILE A 132 -3.77 3.37 -3.11
CA ILE A 132 -4.44 3.12 -4.38
C ILE A 132 -4.38 4.39 -5.24
N ASN A 133 -3.82 4.30 -6.44
CA ASN A 133 -3.78 5.44 -7.36
C ASN A 133 -5.18 5.73 -7.92
N PRO A 134 -5.51 6.99 -8.27
CA PRO A 134 -6.84 7.37 -8.73
C PRO A 134 -7.37 6.57 -9.92
N GLU A 135 -6.51 6.20 -10.87
CA GLU A 135 -6.89 5.38 -12.04
C GLU A 135 -7.39 3.99 -11.61
N ALA A 136 -6.62 3.27 -10.79
CA ALA A 136 -7.03 1.96 -10.29
C ALA A 136 -8.28 2.04 -9.40
N TRP A 137 -8.41 3.11 -8.61
CA TRP A 137 -9.61 3.37 -7.83
C TRP A 137 -10.85 3.55 -8.73
N LEU A 138 -10.72 4.36 -9.78
CA LEU A 138 -11.81 4.62 -10.74
C LEU A 138 -12.17 3.35 -11.52
N TRP A 139 -11.19 2.57 -11.96
CA TRP A 139 -11.44 1.27 -12.60
C TRP A 139 -12.20 0.33 -11.65
N TYR A 140 -11.77 0.24 -10.38
CA TYR A 140 -12.45 -0.62 -9.42
C TYR A 140 -13.91 -0.19 -9.16
N TYR A 141 -14.14 1.13 -9.09
CA TYR A 141 -15.46 1.70 -8.90
C TYR A 141 -16.39 1.45 -10.10
N LYS A 142 -15.88 1.66 -11.32
CA LYS A 142 -16.66 1.58 -12.56
C LYS A 142 -16.84 0.15 -13.05
N THR A 143 -15.76 -0.61 -13.12
CA THR A 143 -15.74 -1.92 -13.77
C THR A 143 -16.29 -3.00 -12.84
N ILE A 144 -15.86 -3.00 -11.57
CA ILE A 144 -16.31 -4.00 -10.57
C ILE A 144 -17.54 -3.50 -9.82
N GLY A 145 -17.49 -2.27 -9.30
CA GLY A 145 -18.59 -1.70 -8.54
C GLY A 145 -19.79 -1.25 -9.37
N LYS A 146 -19.66 -1.21 -10.71
CA LYS A 146 -20.65 -0.69 -11.67
C LYS A 146 -21.20 0.69 -11.26
N GLU A 147 -20.34 1.54 -10.69
CA GLU A 147 -20.68 2.86 -10.15
C GLU A 147 -21.76 2.86 -9.06
N ARG A 148 -22.01 1.71 -8.42
CA ARG A 148 -23.01 1.53 -7.36
C ARG A 148 -22.37 1.30 -5.99
N CYS A 149 -21.18 0.71 -5.97
CA CYS A 149 -20.52 0.31 -4.74
C CYS A 149 -19.55 1.40 -4.25
N PRO A 150 -19.71 1.95 -3.03
CA PRO A 150 -18.67 2.77 -2.43
C PRO A 150 -17.40 1.95 -2.21
N ILE A 151 -16.24 2.59 -2.36
CA ILE A 151 -14.94 2.00 -2.05
C ILE A 151 -14.45 2.55 -0.72
N VAL A 152 -14.28 1.67 0.27
CA VAL A 152 -13.62 2.02 1.52
C VAL A 152 -12.12 1.81 1.39
N ASP A 153 -11.38 2.90 1.18
CA ASP A 153 -9.91 2.86 1.23
C ASP A 153 -9.46 2.92 2.70
N THR A 154 -8.78 1.87 3.15
CA THR A 154 -8.55 1.62 4.57
C THR A 154 -7.06 1.76 4.89
N TRP A 155 -6.67 2.86 5.54
CA TRP A 155 -5.31 3.01 6.05
C TRP A 155 -5.23 2.58 7.52
N TRP A 156 -4.26 1.70 7.77
CA TRP A 156 -3.91 1.12 9.07
C TRP A 156 -2.64 0.26 8.93
N MET A 157 -2.15 -0.28 10.05
CA MET A 157 -0.91 -1.07 10.10
C MET A 157 -1.04 -2.24 11.09
N THR A 158 -0.04 -3.12 11.10
CA THR A 158 -0.02 -4.26 12.02
C THR A 158 -0.10 -3.82 13.47
N GLU A 159 0.57 -2.72 13.79
CA GLU A 159 0.66 -2.09 15.09
C GLU A 159 -0.66 -1.43 15.55
N THR A 160 -1.54 -1.06 14.62
CA THR A 160 -2.82 -0.43 14.97
C THR A 160 -3.91 -1.45 15.23
N GLY A 161 -3.87 -2.63 14.60
CA GLY A 161 -4.81 -3.73 14.81
C GLY A 161 -6.24 -3.52 14.27
N MET A 162 -6.66 -2.27 14.06
CA MET A 162 -7.94 -1.85 13.47
C MET A 162 -7.72 -0.75 12.42
N HIS A 163 -8.75 -0.46 11.62
CA HIS A 163 -8.75 0.67 10.69
C HIS A 163 -8.58 2.00 11.44
N ILE A 164 -7.73 2.89 10.93
CA ILE A 164 -7.44 4.17 11.60
C ILE A 164 -7.93 5.36 10.78
N ILE A 165 -7.68 5.39 9.48
CA ILE A 165 -8.19 6.43 8.57
C ILE A 165 -8.93 5.71 7.46
N THR A 166 -10.22 5.96 7.35
CA THR A 166 -11.10 5.23 6.44
C THR A 166 -12.44 5.92 6.31
N PRO A 167 -13.10 5.88 5.12
CA PRO A 167 -14.44 6.39 4.98
C PRO A 167 -15.45 5.49 5.70
N LEU A 168 -16.57 6.09 6.14
CA LEU A 168 -17.74 5.36 6.56
C LEU A 168 -18.79 5.42 5.44
N PRO A 169 -19.20 4.27 4.87
CA PRO A 169 -20.18 4.24 3.79
C PRO A 169 -21.50 4.88 4.25
N GLY A 170 -22.14 5.66 3.37
CA GLY A 170 -23.36 6.40 3.69
C GLY A 170 -23.16 7.71 4.48
N VAL A 171 -21.94 8.01 4.93
CA VAL A 171 -21.61 9.25 5.66
C VAL A 171 -20.55 10.06 4.91
N THR A 172 -19.49 9.39 4.47
CA THR A 172 -18.31 10.04 3.90
C THR A 172 -18.43 10.17 2.37
N LYS A 173 -18.23 11.38 1.84
CA LYS A 173 -18.00 11.56 0.39
C LYS A 173 -16.61 11.05 0.04
N LEU A 174 -16.46 10.33 -1.07
CA LEU A 174 -15.19 9.71 -1.42
C LEU A 174 -14.39 10.60 -2.38
N LYS A 175 -13.06 10.65 -2.19
CA LYS A 175 -12.10 11.22 -3.15
C LYS A 175 -11.18 10.08 -3.62
N PRO A 176 -11.06 9.80 -4.93
CA PRO A 176 -10.21 8.72 -5.43
C PRO A 176 -8.76 8.82 -4.92
N GLY A 177 -8.29 7.79 -4.21
CA GLY A 177 -6.94 7.74 -3.63
C GLY A 177 -6.77 8.38 -2.23
N SER A 178 -7.85 8.90 -1.63
CA SER A 178 -7.84 9.36 -0.24
C SER A 178 -8.46 8.32 0.70
N ALA A 179 -7.82 8.10 1.84
CA ALA A 179 -8.39 7.32 2.94
C ALA A 179 -9.43 8.11 3.76
N THR A 180 -9.64 9.39 3.44
CA THR A 180 -10.62 10.30 4.02
C THR A 180 -10.30 10.71 5.47
N PHE A 181 -11.12 10.34 6.45
CA PHE A 181 -11.05 10.86 7.82
C PHE A 181 -10.59 9.80 8.82
N PRO A 182 -10.02 10.20 9.96
CA PRO A 182 -9.80 9.30 11.08
C PRO A 182 -11.10 8.65 11.54
N PHE A 183 -11.03 7.36 11.86
CA PHE A 183 -12.16 6.60 12.39
C PHE A 183 -12.66 7.25 13.71
N PRO A 184 -13.98 7.23 13.99
CA PRO A 184 -14.52 7.89 15.17
C PRO A 184 -13.79 7.55 16.47
N GLY A 185 -13.44 8.59 17.23
CA GLY A 185 -12.68 8.46 18.48
C GLY A 185 -11.16 8.51 18.31
N ILE A 186 -10.65 8.54 17.08
CA ILE A 186 -9.22 8.65 16.80
C ILE A 186 -8.90 10.05 16.29
N LYS A 187 -7.81 10.64 16.81
CA LYS A 187 -7.21 11.86 16.28
C LYS A 187 -5.91 11.53 15.58
N ALA A 188 -5.80 11.94 14.32
CA ALA A 188 -4.58 11.88 13.55
C ALA A 188 -4.18 13.28 13.12
N GLU A 189 -2.88 13.50 13.02
CA GLU A 189 -2.26 14.78 12.67
C GLU A 189 -1.14 14.54 11.66
N VAL A 190 -0.89 15.54 10.83
CA VAL A 190 0.27 15.58 9.94
C VAL A 190 1.27 16.56 10.54
N ARG A 191 2.49 16.08 10.82
CA ARG A 191 3.52 16.86 11.52
C ARG A 191 4.87 16.85 10.82
N ASP A 192 5.65 17.88 11.03
CA ASP A 192 7.07 17.96 10.69
C ASP A 192 7.92 18.22 11.96
N GLU A 193 9.17 18.62 11.79
CA GLU A 193 10.07 18.98 12.90
C GLU A 193 9.64 20.24 13.68
N ASN A 194 8.78 21.08 13.09
CA ASN A 194 8.29 22.33 13.66
C ASN A 194 6.90 22.20 14.31
N GLY A 195 6.20 21.07 14.10
CA GLY A 195 4.89 20.79 14.69
C GLY A 195 3.87 20.39 13.65
N LEU A 196 2.64 20.92 13.76
CA LEU A 196 1.57 20.69 12.80
C LEU A 196 1.90 21.35 11.45
N VAL A 197 1.76 20.61 10.35
CA VAL A 197 1.88 21.20 9.01
C VAL A 197 0.54 21.81 8.57
N PRO A 198 0.55 22.93 7.81
CA PRO A 198 -0.67 23.48 7.23
C PRO A 198 -1.36 22.50 6.26
N PRO A 199 -2.69 22.64 6.05
CA PRO A 199 -3.40 21.87 5.03
C PRO A 199 -2.74 21.96 3.65
N GLY A 200 -2.78 20.86 2.90
CA GLY A 200 -2.13 20.69 1.60
C GLY A 200 -0.63 20.44 1.65
N GLN A 201 0.02 20.59 2.82
CA GLN A 201 1.45 20.33 2.96
C GLN A 201 1.75 18.89 3.36
N LYS A 202 2.92 18.41 2.91
CA LYS A 202 3.44 17.09 3.21
C LYS A 202 4.05 17.09 4.62
N GLY A 203 3.71 16.08 5.40
CA GLY A 203 4.40 15.79 6.64
C GLY A 203 4.29 14.31 6.97
N GLU A 204 4.47 13.99 8.24
CA GLU A 204 4.45 12.64 8.76
C GLU A 204 3.21 12.40 9.61
N LEU A 205 2.62 11.23 9.46
CA LEU A 205 1.38 10.87 10.11
C LEU A 205 1.61 10.44 11.56
N VAL A 206 0.91 11.09 12.47
CA VAL A 206 0.99 10.88 13.92
C VAL A 206 -0.41 10.66 14.47
N ILE A 207 -0.60 9.66 15.33
CA ILE A 207 -1.86 9.42 16.03
C ILE A 207 -1.73 9.94 17.47
N THR A 208 -2.60 10.87 17.87
CA THR A 208 -2.47 11.64 19.12
C THR A 208 -3.45 11.23 20.21
N THR A 209 -4.21 10.16 19.97
CA THR A 209 -5.11 9.53 20.95
C THR A 209 -4.86 8.03 20.99
N PRO A 210 -4.86 7.39 22.17
CA PRO A 210 -4.86 5.94 22.25
C PRO A 210 -6.15 5.36 21.65
N TRP A 211 -6.07 4.16 21.09
CA TRP A 211 -7.21 3.42 20.55
C TRP A 211 -7.26 1.99 21.12
N PRO A 212 -8.43 1.31 21.08
CA PRO A 212 -8.59 0.03 21.77
C PRO A 212 -7.60 -1.06 21.34
N SER A 213 -7.42 -1.24 20.03
CA SER A 213 -6.60 -2.31 19.43
C SER A 213 -5.13 -1.97 19.22
N MET A 214 -4.65 -0.87 19.80
CA MET A 214 -3.23 -0.51 19.72
C MET A 214 -2.35 -1.66 20.24
N LEU A 215 -1.23 -1.92 19.56
CA LEU A 215 -0.19 -2.82 20.05
C LEU A 215 0.16 -2.52 21.52
N ARG A 216 0.56 -3.53 22.28
CA ARG A 216 1.03 -3.36 23.66
C ARG A 216 2.53 -3.41 23.81
N GLY A 217 3.25 -3.53 22.69
CA GLY A 217 4.70 -3.56 22.65
C GLY A 217 5.23 -4.44 21.53
N LEU A 218 6.56 -4.58 21.51
CA LEU A 218 7.28 -5.57 20.71
C LEU A 218 7.80 -6.68 21.63
N TYR A 219 7.57 -7.92 21.24
CA TYR A 219 7.93 -9.10 22.03
C TYR A 219 9.44 -9.15 22.29
N ASN A 220 9.82 -9.20 23.57
CA ASN A 220 11.21 -9.15 24.02
C ASN A 220 12.03 -7.96 23.48
N ALA A 221 11.38 -6.83 23.16
CA ALA A 221 12.03 -5.67 22.55
C ALA A 221 11.39 -4.33 22.99
N HIS A 222 11.31 -4.09 24.31
CA HIS A 222 10.65 -2.89 24.85
C HIS A 222 11.36 -1.59 24.47
N GLU A 223 12.69 -1.54 24.51
CA GLU A 223 13.46 -0.33 24.15
C GLU A 223 13.18 0.08 22.70
N LYS A 224 13.17 -0.90 21.78
CA LYS A 224 12.83 -0.67 20.37
C LYS A 224 11.38 -0.21 20.18
N TYR A 225 10.45 -0.71 21.00
CA TYR A 225 9.06 -0.24 20.99
C TYR A 225 8.98 1.25 21.36
N VAL A 226 9.71 1.68 22.38
CA VAL A 226 9.79 3.10 22.78
C VAL A 226 10.43 3.93 21.67
N GLU A 227 11.58 3.48 21.17
CA GLU A 227 12.34 4.15 20.12
C GLU A 227 11.52 4.37 18.85
N GLU A 228 10.90 3.31 18.31
CA GLU A 228 10.25 3.35 17.00
C GLU A 228 8.96 4.19 17.01
N TYR A 229 8.17 4.13 18.08
CA TYR A 229 6.80 4.69 18.05
C TYR A 229 6.60 5.94 18.91
N TRP A 230 7.49 6.21 19.86
CA TRP A 230 7.24 7.22 20.89
C TRP A 230 8.37 8.24 21.06
N SER A 231 9.58 7.98 20.56
CA SER A 231 10.72 8.89 20.74
C SER A 231 10.67 10.11 19.82
N LYS A 232 10.19 9.99 18.57
CA LYS A 232 10.28 11.07 17.57
C LYS A 232 9.43 12.29 17.90
N TYR A 233 8.16 12.07 18.26
CA TYR A 233 7.19 13.14 18.56
C TYR A 233 6.82 13.22 20.04
N GLY A 234 7.53 12.47 20.89
CA GLY A 234 7.29 12.40 22.33
C GLY A 234 6.13 11.51 22.74
N MET A 235 6.07 11.22 24.04
CA MET A 235 5.05 10.35 24.64
C MET A 235 3.64 10.88 24.37
N GLY A 236 2.72 9.97 24.02
CA GLY A 236 1.34 10.30 23.66
C GLY A 236 1.13 10.59 22.17
N ASN A 237 2.20 10.76 21.39
CA ASN A 237 2.15 10.96 19.94
C ASN A 237 2.71 9.73 19.23
N PHE A 238 1.84 8.78 18.87
CA PHE A 238 2.25 7.54 18.21
C PHE A 238 2.72 7.85 16.79
N TYR A 239 4.01 7.62 16.52
CA TYR A 239 4.60 7.77 15.20
C TYR A 239 4.31 6.55 14.33
N THR A 240 3.71 6.77 13.16
CA THR A 240 3.27 5.68 12.27
C THR A 240 4.37 5.21 11.32
N GLY A 241 5.35 6.08 11.03
CA GLY A 241 6.35 5.88 9.99
C GLY A 241 5.87 6.19 8.57
N ASP A 242 4.65 6.70 8.40
CA ASP A 242 4.07 7.04 7.10
C ASP A 242 4.02 8.55 6.87
N GLY A 243 4.18 8.95 5.61
CA GLY A 243 3.97 10.32 5.16
C GLY A 243 2.51 10.54 4.77
N ALA A 244 1.98 11.74 5.03
CA ALA A 244 0.63 12.10 4.67
C ALA A 244 0.50 13.58 4.29
N ILE A 245 -0.59 13.90 3.58
CA ILE A 245 -1.11 15.25 3.40
C ILE A 245 -2.52 15.25 3.99
N MET A 246 -2.87 16.28 4.74
CA MET A 246 -4.25 16.59 5.09
C MET A 246 -4.70 17.77 4.22
N ASP A 247 -5.71 17.60 3.38
CA ASP A 247 -6.19 18.69 2.51
C ASP A 247 -7.06 19.69 3.27
N GLU A 248 -7.50 20.74 2.58
CA GLU A 248 -8.31 21.82 3.14
C GLU A 248 -9.68 21.36 3.66
N ASP A 249 -10.19 20.23 3.15
CA ASP A 249 -11.44 19.61 3.60
C ASP A 249 -11.20 18.61 4.75
N GLY A 250 -9.95 18.42 5.18
CA GLY A 250 -9.56 17.49 6.23
C GLY A 250 -9.39 16.04 5.77
N TYR A 251 -9.33 15.77 4.46
CA TYR A 251 -9.08 14.43 3.94
C TYR A 251 -7.60 14.10 4.02
N PHE A 252 -7.30 12.88 4.44
CA PHE A 252 -5.94 12.35 4.50
C PHE A 252 -5.59 11.62 3.21
N TRP A 253 -4.41 11.95 2.70
CA TRP A 253 -3.79 11.36 1.51
C TRP A 253 -2.46 10.73 1.95
N LEU A 254 -2.33 9.42 1.77
CA LEU A 254 -1.20 8.66 2.29
C LEU A 254 -0.11 8.57 1.23
N LEU A 255 1.08 9.03 1.56
CA LEU A 255 2.22 9.11 0.63
C LEU A 255 3.12 7.87 0.66
N GLY A 256 2.79 6.89 1.51
CA GLY A 256 3.63 5.71 1.78
C GLY A 256 4.60 5.93 2.94
N ARG A 257 5.59 5.03 3.11
CA ARG A 257 6.54 5.10 4.22
C ARG A 257 7.43 6.33 4.09
N VAL A 258 7.70 7.02 5.20
CA VAL A 258 8.66 8.14 5.25
C VAL A 258 10.06 7.70 4.81
N GLY A 259 10.45 6.45 5.10
CA GLY A 259 11.71 5.88 4.62
C GLY A 259 11.78 5.71 3.09
N ASP A 260 10.61 5.68 2.45
CA ASP A 260 10.42 5.64 0.99
C ASP A 260 10.08 7.03 0.42
N VAL A 261 10.13 8.11 1.22
CA VAL A 261 10.04 9.51 0.77
C VAL A 261 11.45 10.03 0.52
N LEU A 262 11.70 10.52 -0.69
CA LEU A 262 12.98 11.06 -1.11
C LEU A 262 13.14 12.50 -0.61
N ASN A 263 14.35 12.87 -0.19
CA ASN A 263 14.72 14.26 0.05
C ASN A 263 15.62 14.75 -1.09
N VAL A 264 15.02 15.40 -2.08
CA VAL A 264 15.71 15.91 -3.29
C VAL A 264 15.89 17.42 -3.16
N ALA A 265 17.11 17.85 -2.83
CA ALA A 265 17.45 19.27 -2.62
C ALA A 265 16.49 19.96 -1.63
N GLY A 266 16.22 19.32 -0.49
CA GLY A 266 15.31 19.85 0.54
C GLY A 266 13.82 19.59 0.29
N HIS A 267 13.44 19.05 -0.87
CA HIS A 267 12.05 18.78 -1.21
C HIS A 267 11.67 17.33 -0.89
N ARG A 268 10.55 17.15 -0.18
CA ARG A 268 10.00 15.83 0.16
C ARG A 268 9.15 15.30 -0.98
N LEU A 269 9.64 14.26 -1.63
CA LEU A 269 9.02 13.63 -2.79
C LEU A 269 8.61 12.20 -2.46
N GLY A 270 7.31 11.90 -2.57
CA GLY A 270 6.84 10.53 -2.41
C GLY A 270 7.27 9.69 -3.61
N THR A 271 7.87 8.52 -3.38
CA THR A 271 8.18 7.57 -4.47
C THR A 271 6.93 7.18 -5.24
N ALA A 272 5.79 7.01 -4.57
CA ALA A 272 4.50 6.70 -5.17
C ALA A 272 4.01 7.75 -6.18
N GLU A 273 4.32 9.05 -5.98
CA GLU A 273 3.95 10.10 -6.93
C GLU A 273 4.72 9.94 -8.24
N VAL A 274 6.03 9.70 -8.15
CA VAL A 274 6.90 9.45 -9.31
C VAL A 274 6.50 8.16 -10.02
N GLU A 275 6.20 7.10 -9.27
CA GLU A 275 5.73 5.83 -9.80
C GLU A 275 4.40 6.00 -10.55
N SER A 276 3.47 6.78 -10.00
CA SER A 276 2.19 7.08 -10.64
C SER A 276 2.38 7.84 -11.95
N ALA A 277 3.27 8.84 -11.96
CA ALA A 277 3.59 9.58 -13.18
C ALA A 277 4.28 8.70 -14.23
N LEU A 278 5.08 7.69 -13.84
CA LEU A 278 5.64 6.74 -14.79
C LEU A 278 4.57 5.81 -15.37
N VAL A 279 3.67 5.30 -14.53
CA VAL A 279 2.60 4.36 -14.93
C VAL A 279 1.54 5.03 -15.82
N ASP A 280 1.36 6.35 -15.71
CA ASP A 280 0.50 7.14 -16.62
C ASP A 280 0.98 7.08 -18.09
N HIS A 281 2.26 6.78 -18.33
CA HIS A 281 2.78 6.65 -19.68
C HIS A 281 2.35 5.33 -20.35
N PRO A 282 1.83 5.34 -21.61
CA PRO A 282 1.30 4.14 -22.27
C PRO A 282 2.27 2.97 -22.39
N SER A 283 3.58 3.22 -22.40
CA SER A 283 4.61 2.19 -22.49
C SER A 283 4.88 1.45 -21.18
N VAL A 284 4.47 2.00 -20.03
CA VAL A 284 4.81 1.48 -18.71
C VAL A 284 3.71 0.54 -18.20
N ALA A 285 4.12 -0.64 -17.73
CA ALA A 285 3.25 -1.60 -17.07
C ALA A 285 3.31 -1.43 -15.55
N GLU A 286 4.52 -1.34 -15.00
CA GLU A 286 4.77 -1.17 -13.57
C GLU A 286 6.04 -0.34 -13.38
N SER A 287 6.13 0.36 -12.25
CA SER A 287 7.36 1.04 -11.87
C SER A 287 7.61 0.97 -10.36
N ALA A 288 8.87 1.09 -9.98
CA ALA A 288 9.29 1.26 -8.60
C ALA A 288 10.38 2.31 -8.52
N VAL A 289 10.25 3.26 -7.60
CA VAL A 289 11.19 4.37 -7.46
C VAL A 289 11.89 4.27 -6.11
N VAL A 290 13.20 4.47 -6.12
CA VAL A 290 14.05 4.52 -4.92
C VAL A 290 14.90 5.77 -4.93
N GLY A 291 15.43 6.15 -3.78
CA GLY A 291 16.38 7.25 -3.65
C GLY A 291 17.81 6.75 -3.70
N ILE A 292 18.62 7.30 -4.60
CA ILE A 292 20.07 7.11 -4.60
C ILE A 292 20.80 8.37 -4.12
N PRO A 293 21.98 8.24 -3.49
CA PRO A 293 22.79 9.39 -3.08
C PRO A 293 23.17 10.29 -4.26
N HIS A 294 23.19 11.60 -4.03
CA HIS A 294 23.66 12.59 -5.00
C HIS A 294 24.42 13.70 -4.28
N GLU A 295 25.64 14.01 -4.72
CA GLU A 295 26.56 14.92 -4.02
C GLU A 295 25.96 16.29 -3.68
N ILE A 296 25.25 16.89 -4.64
CA ILE A 296 24.64 18.22 -4.48
C ILE A 296 23.21 18.17 -3.92
N LYS A 297 22.38 17.24 -4.39
CA LYS A 297 20.94 17.21 -4.09
C LYS A 297 20.60 16.37 -2.85
N GLY A 298 21.58 15.73 -2.22
CA GLY A 298 21.38 14.76 -1.17
C GLY A 298 20.92 13.41 -1.73
N GLN A 299 19.70 13.37 -2.27
CA GLN A 299 19.17 12.23 -2.99
C GLN A 299 18.58 12.63 -4.34
N VAL A 300 18.47 11.68 -5.25
CA VAL A 300 17.69 11.79 -6.49
C VAL A 300 16.87 10.52 -6.72
N PRO A 301 15.72 10.62 -7.42
CA PRO A 301 14.91 9.45 -7.75
C PRO A 301 15.62 8.58 -8.79
N PHE A 302 15.66 7.28 -8.57
CA PHE A 302 16.06 6.27 -9.55
C PHE A 302 14.87 5.35 -9.78
N ALA A 303 14.50 5.10 -11.04
CA ALA A 303 13.32 4.32 -11.36
C ALA A 303 13.67 2.98 -12.00
N TYR A 304 12.99 1.94 -11.55
CA TYR A 304 12.89 0.65 -12.23
C TYR A 304 11.57 0.62 -12.99
N VAL A 305 11.60 0.27 -14.27
CA VAL A 305 10.43 0.30 -15.16
C VAL A 305 10.26 -1.03 -15.85
N VAL A 306 9.08 -1.61 -15.72
CA VAL A 306 8.62 -2.76 -16.51
C VAL A 306 7.76 -2.23 -17.65
N LEU A 307 8.13 -2.54 -18.89
CA LEU A 307 7.40 -2.10 -20.08
C LEU A 307 6.21 -3.02 -20.38
N ARG A 308 5.20 -2.49 -21.09
CA ARG A 308 4.17 -3.33 -21.71
C ARG A 308 4.77 -4.11 -22.89
N GLN A 309 4.22 -5.28 -23.20
CA GLN A 309 4.78 -6.22 -24.19
C GLN A 309 5.01 -5.63 -25.59
N GLU A 310 4.29 -4.57 -25.95
CA GLU A 310 4.38 -3.91 -27.25
C GLU A 310 5.54 -2.90 -27.35
N TYR A 311 6.27 -2.69 -26.26
CA TYR A 311 7.35 -1.70 -26.17
C TYR A 311 8.69 -2.36 -25.85
N SER A 312 9.76 -1.84 -26.45
CA SER A 312 11.13 -2.29 -26.20
C SER A 312 11.96 -1.18 -25.53
N PRO A 313 12.91 -1.55 -24.64
CA PRO A 313 13.85 -0.60 -24.06
C PRO A 313 14.65 0.18 -25.12
N SER A 314 14.72 1.50 -24.98
CA SER A 314 15.61 2.35 -25.77
C SER A 314 16.02 3.61 -24.99
N ASP A 315 17.12 4.24 -25.39
CA ASP A 315 17.57 5.51 -24.81
C ASP A 315 16.59 6.65 -25.10
N GLU A 316 15.91 6.59 -26.26
CA GLU A 316 14.84 7.53 -26.62
C GLU A 316 13.66 7.40 -25.65
N LEU A 317 13.20 6.17 -25.39
CA LEU A 317 12.08 5.92 -24.48
C LEU A 317 12.44 6.28 -23.04
N LYS A 318 13.67 5.99 -22.60
CA LYS A 318 14.18 6.43 -21.30
C LYS A 318 14.08 7.96 -21.15
N LYS A 319 14.56 8.72 -22.15
CA LYS A 319 14.48 10.19 -22.14
C LYS A 319 13.04 10.69 -22.16
N GLU A 320 12.17 10.04 -22.94
CA GLU A 320 10.73 10.32 -23.00
C GLU A 320 10.07 10.19 -21.62
N LEU A 321 10.28 9.06 -20.94
CA LEU A 321 9.74 8.80 -19.60
C LEU A 321 10.26 9.79 -18.55
N ILE A 322 11.56 10.10 -18.55
CA ILE A 322 12.13 11.10 -17.64
C ILE A 322 11.47 12.48 -17.86
N ASN A 323 11.28 12.87 -19.12
CA ASN A 323 10.64 14.14 -19.46
C ASN A 323 9.14 14.14 -19.12
N HIS A 324 8.46 13.01 -19.27
CA HIS A 324 7.06 12.83 -18.89
C HIS A 324 6.85 13.08 -17.39
N VAL A 325 7.65 12.44 -16.53
CA VAL A 325 7.64 12.70 -15.07
C VAL A 325 7.97 14.16 -14.74
N THR A 326 9.00 14.71 -15.39
CA THR A 326 9.41 16.10 -15.18
C THR A 326 8.29 17.08 -15.53
N LYS A 327 7.49 16.78 -16.56
CA LYS A 327 6.36 17.62 -17.01
C LYS A 327 5.16 17.52 -16.06
N LEU A 328 4.86 16.33 -15.54
CA LEU A 328 3.70 16.10 -14.67
C LEU A 328 3.91 16.60 -13.25
N ILE A 329 5.08 16.36 -12.66
CA ILE A 329 5.34 16.65 -11.24
C ILE A 329 6.27 17.86 -11.08
N GLY A 330 7.29 17.96 -11.92
CA GLY A 330 8.26 19.04 -11.91
C GLY A 330 9.73 18.59 -11.81
N PRO A 331 10.69 19.54 -11.85
CA PRO A 331 12.12 19.24 -11.90
C PRO A 331 12.69 18.47 -10.71
N THR A 332 12.07 18.60 -9.53
CA THR A 332 12.48 17.90 -8.30
C THR A 332 12.14 16.40 -8.33
N ALA A 333 11.16 16.00 -9.15
CA ALA A 333 10.75 14.62 -9.33
C ALA A 333 11.43 13.90 -10.50
N ARG A 334 12.25 14.62 -11.27
CA ARG A 334 12.97 14.07 -12.42
C ARG A 334 13.86 12.90 -11.97
N PRO A 335 13.62 11.66 -12.46
CA PRO A 335 14.51 10.55 -12.20
C PRO A 335 15.90 10.85 -12.76
N SER A 336 16.95 10.50 -12.00
CA SER A 336 18.34 10.61 -12.45
C SER A 336 18.64 9.61 -13.55
N ASP A 337 18.07 8.41 -13.45
CA ASP A 337 18.09 7.38 -14.48
C ASP A 337 16.87 6.46 -14.35
N ILE A 338 16.62 5.70 -15.42
CA ILE A 338 15.62 4.63 -15.48
C ILE A 338 16.32 3.33 -15.89
N LEU A 339 16.12 2.27 -15.13
CA LEU A 339 16.51 0.92 -15.50
C LEU A 339 15.28 0.15 -15.97
N PHE A 340 15.31 -0.33 -17.22
CA PHE A 340 14.29 -1.25 -17.72
C PHE A 340 14.58 -2.66 -17.20
N VAL A 341 13.56 -3.32 -16.68
CA VAL A 341 13.64 -4.65 -16.06
C VAL A 341 12.42 -5.48 -16.46
N ASP A 342 12.57 -6.80 -16.50
CA ASP A 342 11.46 -7.69 -16.91
C ASP A 342 10.39 -7.85 -15.83
N ASP A 343 10.76 -7.77 -14.54
CA ASP A 343 9.85 -7.77 -13.40
C ASP A 343 10.48 -7.06 -12.18
N LEU A 344 9.67 -6.81 -11.14
CA LEU A 344 10.11 -6.22 -9.88
C LEU A 344 10.11 -7.27 -8.77
N PRO A 345 11.02 -7.18 -7.78
CA PRO A 345 11.06 -8.12 -6.66
C PRO A 345 9.83 -7.92 -5.78
N LYS A 346 8.85 -8.82 -5.89
CA LYS A 346 7.58 -8.79 -5.15
C LYS A 346 7.52 -9.92 -4.13
N THR A 347 6.90 -9.68 -2.97
CA THR A 347 6.50 -10.75 -2.06
C THR A 347 5.43 -11.64 -2.71
N ARG A 348 5.13 -12.79 -2.12
CA ARG A 348 3.97 -13.62 -2.53
C ARG A 348 2.62 -12.89 -2.45
N SER A 349 2.53 -11.80 -1.70
CA SER A 349 1.35 -10.94 -1.63
C SER A 349 1.37 -9.79 -2.65
N GLY A 350 2.33 -9.78 -3.59
CA GLY A 350 2.48 -8.77 -4.64
C GLY A 350 3.18 -7.47 -4.20
N LYS A 351 3.61 -7.35 -2.94
CA LYS A 351 4.24 -6.14 -2.43
C LYS A 351 5.66 -6.00 -2.98
N ILE A 352 5.95 -4.86 -3.64
CA ILE A 352 7.30 -4.54 -4.14
C ILE A 352 8.27 -4.32 -2.97
N MET A 353 9.40 -5.02 -3.00
CA MET A 353 10.46 -4.99 -1.99
C MET A 353 11.48 -3.88 -2.27
N ARG A 354 11.07 -2.62 -2.12
CA ARG A 354 11.89 -1.42 -2.41
C ARG A 354 13.23 -1.37 -1.68
N ARG A 355 13.36 -2.00 -0.51
CA ARG A 355 14.65 -2.14 0.21
C ARG A 355 15.71 -2.85 -0.66
N ILE A 356 15.31 -3.88 -1.40
CA ILE A 356 16.21 -4.63 -2.29
C ILE A 356 16.62 -3.74 -3.47
N LEU A 357 15.65 -3.10 -4.11
CA LEU A 357 15.87 -2.16 -5.21
C LEU A 357 16.81 -1.02 -4.80
N LYS A 358 16.65 -0.46 -3.60
CA LYS A 358 17.51 0.61 -3.10
C LYS A 358 18.97 0.17 -2.95
N LYS A 359 19.19 -1.05 -2.46
CA LYS A 359 20.53 -1.64 -2.32
C LYS A 359 21.17 -1.89 -3.69
N LEU A 360 20.39 -2.44 -4.62
CA LEU A 360 20.82 -2.66 -6.01
C LEU A 360 21.22 -1.35 -6.69
N ALA A 361 20.39 -0.31 -6.57
CA ALA A 361 20.67 1.02 -7.12
C ALA A 361 21.88 1.71 -6.48
N SER A 362 22.29 1.27 -5.29
CA SER A 362 23.45 1.78 -4.55
C SER A 362 24.71 0.93 -4.76
N GLY A 363 24.66 -0.09 -5.62
CA GLY A 363 25.79 -0.98 -5.90
C GLY A 363 26.15 -1.97 -4.78
N GLU A 364 25.27 -2.17 -3.78
CA GLU A 364 25.55 -3.10 -2.68
C GLU A 364 25.49 -4.57 -3.16
N GLU A 365 26.55 -5.35 -2.88
CA GLU A 365 26.57 -6.79 -3.17
C GLU A 365 25.74 -7.62 -2.18
N GLN A 366 25.53 -7.13 -0.95
CA GLN A 366 24.76 -7.83 0.08
C GLN A 366 23.30 -7.36 0.15
N ILE A 367 22.45 -8.03 -0.61
CA ILE A 367 21.04 -7.67 -0.78
C ILE A 367 20.16 -8.11 0.44
N GLY A 368 20.65 -9.10 1.20
CA GLY A 368 19.98 -9.65 2.39
C GLY A 368 19.03 -10.80 2.05
N ASP A 369 18.07 -11.08 2.93
CA ASP A 369 17.13 -12.22 2.77
C ASP A 369 16.12 -12.00 1.63
N THR A 370 16.08 -12.92 0.68
CA THR A 370 15.20 -12.97 -0.50
C THR A 370 14.16 -14.09 -0.44
N THR A 371 14.09 -14.86 0.66
CA THR A 371 13.24 -16.07 0.78
C THR A 371 11.73 -15.80 0.69
N THR A 372 11.31 -14.55 0.89
CA THR A 372 9.90 -14.12 0.84
C THR A 372 9.44 -13.66 -0.56
N LEU A 373 10.35 -13.60 -1.53
CA LEU A 373 10.05 -13.20 -2.90
C LEU A 373 9.29 -14.27 -3.66
N GLN A 374 8.40 -13.86 -4.55
CA GLN A 374 7.72 -14.74 -5.49
C GLN A 374 8.70 -15.29 -6.53
N ASN A 375 9.57 -14.44 -7.06
CA ASN A 375 10.65 -14.80 -7.96
C ASN A 375 11.98 -14.26 -7.38
N PRO A 376 12.79 -15.09 -6.72
CA PRO A 376 14.10 -14.64 -6.21
C PRO A 376 15.12 -14.33 -7.31
N GLU A 377 15.04 -14.96 -8.48
CA GLU A 377 16.01 -14.85 -9.57
C GLU A 377 16.02 -13.45 -10.20
N ILE A 378 14.90 -12.73 -10.12
CA ILE A 378 14.78 -11.36 -10.62
C ILE A 378 15.80 -10.40 -9.97
N VAL A 379 16.24 -10.69 -8.75
CA VAL A 379 17.20 -9.86 -8.03
C VAL A 379 18.56 -9.88 -8.73
N ASP A 380 19.01 -11.05 -9.18
CA ASP A 380 20.30 -11.22 -9.85
C ASP A 380 20.26 -10.63 -11.27
N GLU A 381 19.13 -10.74 -11.94
CA GLU A 381 18.89 -10.13 -13.25
C GLU A 381 18.96 -8.60 -13.16
N ILE A 382 18.21 -8.00 -12.23
CA ILE A 382 18.24 -6.54 -12.01
C ILE A 382 19.66 -6.09 -11.65
N HIS A 383 20.40 -6.86 -10.83
CA HIS A 383 21.77 -6.52 -10.49
C HIS A 383 22.70 -6.53 -11.71
N ARG A 384 22.55 -7.52 -12.60
CA ARG A 384 23.31 -7.63 -13.85
C ARG A 384 22.99 -6.46 -14.78
N GLU A 385 21.71 -6.15 -14.97
CA GLU A 385 21.28 -5.02 -15.79
C GLU A 385 21.79 -3.69 -15.22
N PHE A 386 21.76 -3.51 -13.90
CA PHE A 386 22.32 -2.33 -13.27
C PHE A 386 23.82 -2.18 -13.57
N LYS A 387 24.61 -3.25 -13.42
CA LYS A 387 26.06 -3.26 -13.72
C LYS A 387 26.37 -3.02 -15.20
N ASN A 388 25.57 -3.57 -16.11
CA ASN A 388 25.73 -3.36 -17.55
C ASN A 388 25.51 -1.89 -17.95
N ASN A 389 24.50 -1.24 -17.33
CA ASN A 389 24.16 0.15 -17.61
C ASN A 389 25.02 1.17 -16.84
N HIS A 390 25.71 0.74 -15.78
CA HIS A 390 26.56 1.60 -14.93
C HIS A 390 27.96 0.99 -14.70
N PRO A 391 28.79 0.81 -15.75
CA PRO A 391 30.12 0.24 -15.61
C PRO A 391 31.05 1.21 -14.85
N GLY A 392 31.30 0.94 -13.56
CA GLY A 392 32.25 1.72 -12.74
C GLY A 392 31.75 2.17 -11.37
N ASN A 393 30.51 1.83 -11.00
CA ASN A 393 29.98 1.98 -9.63
C ASN A 393 30.06 0.67 -8.83
#